data_AF-S2XYB4-F1
#
_entry.id   AF-S2XYB4-F1
#
_cell.length_a   1.000
_cell.length_b   1.000
_cell.length_c   1.000
_cell.angle_alpha   90.00
_cell.angle_beta   90.00
_cell.angle_gamma   90.00
#
_symmetry.space_group_name_H-M   'P 1'
#
loop_
_entity.id
_entity.type
_entity.pdbx_description
1 polymer ?
#
loop_
_entity_poly.entity_id
_entity_poly.type
_entity_poly.pdbx_seq_one_letter_code
_entity_poly.pdbx_strand_id
1 'polypeptide(L)'
;MALIRSWAVGVLVLVVTEFIQVSAVYDKVVGPEGVASFGTALAFVHIPNLFCVVLATWAAARVHPQPWRHVPAHHVAAACAVPAAGQLLVLSLRPDVVSVSSLALWMSTGVLLAGCSMGLLLDKWWEGREA
;
A
#
# COMPACT_ATOMS: atom_id res chain seq x y z
N MET A 1 -1.07 21.86 4.70
CA MET A 1 -2.42 21.31 4.96
C MET A 1 -2.89 20.32 3.89
N ALA A 2 -2.76 20.63 2.60
CA ALA A 2 -3.19 19.74 1.51
C ALA A 2 -2.63 18.31 1.58
N LEU A 3 -1.31 18.17 1.79
CA LEU A 3 -0.65 16.86 1.96
C LEU A 3 -1.12 16.12 3.20
N ILE A 4 -1.29 16.82 4.32
CA ILE A 4 -1.72 16.22 5.60
C ILE A 4 -3.09 15.55 5.44
N ARG A 5 -4.03 16.20 4.74
CA ARG A 5 -5.35 15.62 4.47
C ARG A 5 -5.25 14.37 3.59
N SER A 6 -4.42 14.42 2.54
CA SER A 6 -4.13 13.27 1.67
C SER A 6 -3.59 12.10 2.45
N TRP A 7 -2.60 12.36 3.31
CA TRP A 7 -1.99 11.34 4.13
C TRP A 7 -2.95 10.80 5.19
N ALA A 8 -3.77 11.64 5.83
CA ALA A 8 -4.75 11.19 6.80
C ALA A 8 -5.75 10.19 6.19
N VAL A 9 -6.24 10.47 4.98
CA VAL A 9 -7.13 9.56 4.25
C VAL A 9 -6.40 8.29 3.84
N GLY A 10 -5.18 8.41 3.31
CA GLY A 10 -4.34 7.26 2.98
C GLY A 10 -4.10 6.35 4.20
N VAL A 11 -3.80 6.93 5.37
CA VAL A 11 -3.56 6.20 6.62
C VAL A 11 -4.83 5.49 7.05
N LEU A 12 -5.96 6.19 7.05
CA LEU A 12 -7.23 5.60 7.44
C LEU A 12 -7.57 4.39 6.56
N VAL A 13 -7.46 4.54 5.24
CA VAL A 13 -7.76 3.45 4.30
C VAL A 13 -6.77 2.30 4.46
N LEU A 14 -5.48 2.59 4.62
CA LEU A 14 -4.46 1.56 4.81
C LEU A 14 -4.73 0.77 6.10
N VAL A 15 -4.90 1.46 7.23
CA VAL A 15 -5.16 0.82 8.53
C VAL A 15 -6.43 -0.02 8.50
N VAL A 16 -7.52 0.49 7.92
CA VAL A 16 -8.78 -0.25 7.84
C VAL A 16 -8.65 -1.48 6.95
N THR A 17 -8.04 -1.34 5.77
CA THR A 17 -7.89 -2.47 4.84
C THR A 17 -6.91 -3.52 5.36
N GLU A 18 -5.79 -3.12 5.98
CA GLU A 18 -4.87 -4.03 6.66
C GLU A 18 -5.52 -4.72 7.86
N PHE A 19 -6.30 -4.01 8.67
CA PHE A 19 -7.03 -4.61 9.79
C PHE A 19 -8.00 -5.70 9.30
N ILE A 20 -8.73 -5.42 8.22
CA ILE A 20 -9.62 -6.40 7.58
C ILE A 20 -8.81 -7.58 7.04
N GLN A 21 -7.70 -7.33 6.35
CA GLN A 21 -6.83 -8.38 5.83
C GLN A 21 -6.31 -9.30 6.95
N VAL A 22 -5.80 -8.73 8.04
CA VAL A 22 -5.30 -9.52 9.18
C VAL A 22 -6.42 -10.35 9.79
N SER A 23 -7.56 -9.71 10.10
CA SER A 23 -8.69 -10.35 10.79
C SER A 23 -9.41 -11.40 9.94
N ALA A 24 -9.54 -11.16 8.63
CA ALA A 24 -10.32 -12.01 7.73
C ALA A 24 -9.49 -13.09 7.03
N VAL A 25 -8.23 -12.78 6.71
CA VAL A 25 -7.36 -13.64 5.89
C VAL A 25 -6.25 -14.26 6.73
N TYR A 26 -5.44 -13.45 7.40
CA TYR A 26 -4.22 -13.93 8.04
C TYR A 26 -4.54 -14.90 9.19
N ASP A 27 -5.38 -14.48 10.12
CA ASP A 27 -5.73 -15.27 11.31
C ASP A 27 -6.45 -16.58 10.96
N LYS A 28 -7.17 -16.62 9.83
CA LYS A 28 -7.95 -17.79 9.42
C LYS A 28 -7.19 -18.79 8.56
N VAL A 29 -6.19 -18.33 7.80
CA VAL A 29 -5.57 -19.13 6.73
C VAL A 29 -4.10 -19.46 7.02
N VAL A 30 -3.37 -18.57 7.69
CA VAL A 30 -1.91 -18.73 7.85
C VAL A 30 -1.54 -19.52 9.10
N GLY A 31 -2.35 -19.45 10.17
CA GLY A 31 -2.10 -20.20 11.41
C GLY A 31 -0.74 -19.88 12.07
N PRO A 32 -0.41 -20.54 13.19
CA PRO A 32 0.84 -20.26 13.93
C PRO A 32 2.11 -20.75 13.22
N GLU A 33 1.99 -21.73 12.31
CA GLU A 33 3.13 -22.30 11.58
C GLU A 33 3.54 -21.49 10.34
N GLY A 34 2.73 -20.51 9.93
CA GLY A 34 3.01 -19.67 8.77
C GLY A 34 2.57 -20.27 7.43
N VAL A 35 3.01 -19.64 6.33
CA VAL A 35 2.63 -20.04 4.97
C VAL A 35 3.50 -21.19 4.46
N ALA A 36 2.87 -22.33 4.16
CA ALA A 36 3.56 -23.56 3.76
C ALA A 36 4.23 -23.50 2.36
N SER A 37 3.84 -22.55 1.50
CA SER A 37 4.38 -22.45 0.14
C SER A 37 4.46 -21.01 -0.36
N PHE A 38 5.30 -20.77 -1.36
CA PHE A 38 5.39 -19.49 -2.07
C PHE A 38 4.03 -19.06 -2.67
N GLY A 39 3.29 -20.00 -3.26
CA GLY A 39 1.97 -19.71 -3.83
C GLY A 39 0.96 -19.27 -2.76
N THR A 40 1.00 -19.90 -1.59
CA THR A 40 0.17 -19.52 -0.44
C THR A 40 0.58 -18.15 0.10
N ALA A 41 1.87 -17.87 0.20
CA ALA A 41 2.39 -16.54 0.58
C ALA A 41 1.94 -15.46 -0.41
N LEU A 42 2.03 -15.74 -1.72
CA LEU A 42 1.59 -14.82 -2.75
C LEU A 42 0.08 -14.56 -2.66
N ALA A 43 -0.72 -15.62 -2.60
CA ALA A 43 -2.17 -15.54 -2.63
C ALA A 43 -2.79 -14.88 -1.39
N PHE A 44 -2.25 -15.16 -0.19
CA PHE A 44 -2.87 -14.76 1.06
C PHE A 44 -2.14 -13.64 1.81
N VAL A 45 -0.90 -13.33 1.43
CA VAL A 45 -0.13 -12.23 2.05
C VAL A 45 0.08 -11.10 1.04
N HIS A 46 0.73 -11.39 -0.09
CA HIS A 46 1.17 -10.34 -1.01
C HIS A 46 0.05 -9.76 -1.86
N ILE A 47 -0.87 -10.58 -2.39
CA ILE A 47 -2.01 -10.09 -3.19
C ILE A 47 -2.97 -9.25 -2.33
N PRO A 48 -3.41 -9.69 -1.14
CA PRO A 48 -4.24 -8.84 -0.28
C PRO A 48 -3.54 -7.54 0.11
N ASN A 49 -2.25 -7.61 0.44
CA ASN A 49 -1.46 -6.42 0.75
C ASN A 49 -1.37 -5.46 -0.45
N LEU A 50 -1.23 -5.99 -1.66
CA LEU A 50 -1.27 -5.20 -2.90
C LEU A 50 -2.57 -4.42 -2.99
N PHE A 51 -3.72 -5.04 -2.72
CA PHE A 51 -5.01 -4.35 -2.71
C PHE A 51 -5.07 -3.23 -1.68
N CYS A 52 -4.57 -3.47 -0.46
CA CYS A 52 -4.50 -2.44 0.59
C CYS A 52 -3.67 -1.23 0.13
N VAL A 53 -2.49 -1.47 -0.45
CA VAL A 53 -1.62 -0.41 -1.00
C VAL A 53 -2.30 0.35 -2.14
N VAL A 54 -2.93 -0.35 -3.10
CA VAL A 54 -3.65 0.27 -4.23
C VAL A 54 -4.75 1.20 -3.72
N LEU A 55 -5.59 0.70 -2.80
CA LEU A 55 -6.72 1.46 -2.26
C LEU A 55 -6.25 2.68 -1.47
N ALA A 56 -5.25 2.53 -0.61
CA ALA A 56 -4.69 3.63 0.16
C ALA A 56 -4.08 4.70 -0.74
N THR A 57 -3.30 4.29 -1.74
CA THR A 57 -2.69 5.20 -2.73
C THR A 57 -3.76 5.96 -3.51
N TRP A 58 -4.75 5.23 -4.04
CA TRP A 58 -5.84 5.82 -4.82
C TRP A 58 -6.67 6.79 -4.00
N ALA A 59 -7.05 6.42 -2.78
CA ALA A 59 -7.83 7.27 -1.89
C ALA A 59 -7.08 8.57 -1.54
N ALA A 60 -5.79 8.47 -1.22
CA ALA A 60 -4.93 9.63 -0.99
C ALA A 60 -4.84 10.53 -2.23
N ALA A 61 -4.58 9.94 -3.41
CA ALA A 61 -4.53 10.65 -4.68
C ALA A 61 -5.84 11.42 -4.97
N ARG A 62 -7.01 10.79 -4.73
CA ARG A 62 -8.33 11.39 -4.97
C ARG A 62 -8.60 12.63 -4.11
N VAL A 63 -8.17 12.63 -2.86
CA VAL A 63 -8.39 13.77 -1.95
C VAL A 63 -7.32 14.85 -2.05
N HIS A 64 -6.26 14.62 -2.84
CA HIS A 64 -5.20 15.59 -3.07
C HIS A 64 -5.73 16.80 -3.87
N PRO A 65 -5.81 18.00 -3.27
CA PRO A 65 -6.48 19.14 -3.88
C PRO A 65 -5.70 19.77 -5.04
N GLN A 66 -6.41 20.32 -6.02
CA GLN A 66 -5.85 21.32 -6.96
C GLN A 66 -5.45 22.59 -6.16
N PRO A 67 -4.36 23.31 -6.50
CA PRO A 67 -3.58 23.29 -7.75
C PRO A 67 -2.38 22.33 -7.76
N TRP A 68 -2.07 21.68 -6.63
CA TRP A 68 -0.85 20.89 -6.46
C TRP A 68 -0.82 19.59 -7.28
N ARG A 69 -1.95 19.18 -7.86
CA ARG A 69 -2.02 18.05 -8.81
C ARG A 69 -1.17 18.28 -10.07
N HIS A 70 -0.94 19.52 -10.48
CA HIS A 70 -0.15 19.83 -11.68
C HIS A 70 1.35 19.59 -11.49
N VAL A 71 1.83 19.45 -10.25
CA VAL A 71 3.22 19.10 -9.97
C VAL A 71 3.30 17.59 -9.72
N PRO A 72 3.74 16.78 -10.69
CA PRO A 72 3.65 15.32 -10.61
C PRO A 72 4.38 14.75 -9.39
N ALA A 73 5.53 15.33 -9.03
CA ALA A 73 6.29 14.91 -7.84
C ALA A 73 5.49 15.09 -6.53
N HIS A 74 4.74 16.19 -6.39
CA HIS A 74 3.92 16.44 -5.19
C HIS A 74 2.73 15.49 -5.14
N HIS A 75 2.12 15.20 -6.28
CA HIS A 75 1.00 14.26 -6.35
C HIS A 75 1.43 12.83 -6.04
N VAL A 76 2.58 12.38 -6.56
CA VAL A 76 3.17 11.08 -6.21
C VAL A 76 3.50 11.02 -4.72
N ALA A 77 4.10 12.08 -4.16
CA ALA A 77 4.38 12.14 -2.72
C ALA A 77 3.09 12.12 -1.88
N ALA A 78 2.03 12.80 -2.33
CA ALA A 78 0.74 12.81 -1.64
C ALA A 78 0.08 11.42 -1.60
N ALA A 79 0.22 10.65 -2.69
CA ALA A 79 -0.40 9.34 -2.85
C ALA A 79 0.42 8.20 -2.23
N CYS A 80 1.74 8.19 -2.46
CA CYS A 80 2.60 7.05 -2.16
C CYS A 80 3.32 7.14 -0.80
N ALA A 81 3.36 8.33 -0.17
CA ALA A 81 4.10 8.50 1.09
C ALA A 81 3.57 7.61 2.21
N VAL A 82 2.26 7.41 2.31
CA VAL A 82 1.67 6.60 3.37
C VAL A 82 2.01 5.12 3.22
N PRO A 83 1.75 4.46 2.07
CA PRO A 83 2.19 3.07 1.87
C PRO A 83 3.70 2.89 2.06
N ALA A 84 4.52 3.84 1.58
CA ALA A 84 5.96 3.79 1.77
C ALA A 84 6.36 3.89 3.25
N ALA A 85 5.74 4.80 4.01
CA ALA A 85 5.95 4.92 5.44
C ALA A 85 5.49 3.66 6.20
N GLY A 86 4.37 3.04 5.79
CA GLY A 86 3.92 1.76 6.32
C GLY A 86 4.96 0.66 6.13
N GLN A 87 5.52 0.53 4.92
CA GLN A 87 6.61 -0.43 4.67
C GLN A 87 7.85 -0.13 5.52
N LEU A 88 8.27 1.13 5.62
CA LEU A 88 9.42 1.51 6.44
C LEU A 88 9.20 1.20 7.93
N LEU A 89 7.98 1.40 8.43
CA LEU A 89 7.61 1.07 9.80
C LEU A 89 7.73 -0.44 10.04
N VAL A 90 7.20 -1.27 9.14
CA VAL A 90 7.31 -2.74 9.24
C VAL A 90 8.77 -3.19 9.28
N LEU A 91 9.61 -2.63 8.39
CA LEU A 91 11.04 -2.92 8.36
C LEU A 91 11.75 -2.51 9.67
N SER A 92 11.37 -1.36 10.23
CA SER A 92 11.94 -0.84 11.48
C SER A 92 11.53 -1.67 12.69
N LEU A 93 10.34 -2.26 12.68
CA LEU A 93 9.83 -3.12 13.76
C LEU A 93 10.32 -4.58 13.67
N ARG A 94 10.81 -5.01 12.50
CA ARG A 94 11.24 -6.40 12.24
C ARG A 94 12.63 -6.48 11.60
N PRO A 95 13.68 -5.85 12.18
CA PRO A 95 15.01 -5.80 11.56
C PRO A 95 15.63 -7.19 11.40
N ASP A 96 15.39 -8.11 12.34
CA ASP A 96 16.01 -9.45 12.36
C ASP A 96 15.40 -10.44 11.35
N VAL A 97 14.21 -10.14 10.84
CA VAL A 97 13.47 -11.01 9.90
C VAL A 97 13.73 -10.61 8.44
N VAL A 98 14.15 -9.36 8.20
CA VAL A 98 14.24 -8.77 6.87
C VAL A 98 15.67 -8.37 6.55
N SER A 99 16.48 -9.34 6.09
CA SER A 99 17.76 -9.02 5.47
C SER A 99 17.54 -8.24 4.18
N VAL A 100 18.42 -7.26 3.88
CA VAL A 100 18.35 -6.43 2.66
C VAL A 100 18.49 -7.28 1.38
N SER A 101 19.10 -8.46 1.50
CA SER A 101 19.23 -9.44 0.42
C SER A 101 18.10 -10.48 0.39
N SER A 102 17.12 -10.38 1.30
CA SER A 102 16.03 -11.36 1.37
C SER A 102 15.04 -11.18 0.22
N LEU A 103 14.60 -12.31 -0.35
CA LEU A 103 13.55 -12.35 -1.36
C LEU A 103 12.24 -11.70 -0.83
N ALA A 104 11.98 -11.82 0.47
CA ALA A 104 10.82 -11.23 1.13
C ALA A 104 10.80 -9.70 1.06
N LEU A 105 11.95 -9.03 1.26
CA LEU A 105 12.08 -7.58 1.09
C LEU A 105 11.76 -7.17 -0.35
N TRP A 106 12.32 -7.88 -1.33
CA TRP A 106 12.10 -7.59 -2.74
C TRP A 106 10.66 -7.81 -3.17
N MET A 107 10.01 -8.86 -2.69
CA MET A 107 8.58 -9.09 -2.92
C MET A 107 7.73 -7.98 -2.29
N SER A 108 8.00 -7.59 -1.04
CA SER A 108 7.28 -6.49 -0.38
C SER A 108 7.47 -5.16 -1.12
N THR A 109 8.70 -4.88 -1.56
CA THR A 109 9.01 -3.67 -2.32
C THR A 109 8.34 -3.70 -3.69
N GLY A 110 8.30 -4.87 -4.35
CA GLY A 110 7.56 -5.09 -5.59
C GLY A 110 6.07 -4.82 -5.41
N VAL A 111 5.47 -5.31 -4.32
CA VAL A 111 4.06 -5.05 -3.98
C VAL A 111 3.81 -3.56 -3.75
N LEU A 112 4.69 -2.87 -3.03
CA LEU A 112 4.58 -1.42 -2.82
C LEU A 112 4.62 -0.66 -4.15
N LEU A 113 5.63 -0.93 -4.99
CA LEU A 113 5.81 -0.24 -6.26
C LEU A 113 4.64 -0.51 -7.22
N ALA A 114 4.21 -1.77 -7.32
CA ALA A 114 3.07 -2.16 -8.13
C ALA A 114 1.78 -1.50 -7.63
N GLY A 115 1.53 -1.54 -6.32
CA GLY A 115 0.33 -0.98 -5.71
C GLY A 115 0.24 0.52 -5.87
N CYS A 116 1.34 1.23 -5.61
CA CYS A 116 1.44 2.67 -5.83
C CYS A 116 1.20 3.04 -7.29
N SER A 117 1.81 2.31 -8.23
CA SER A 117 1.64 2.54 -9.67
C SER A 117 0.20 2.32 -10.10
N MET A 118 -0.42 1.23 -9.67
CA MET A 118 -1.81 0.91 -9.98
C MET A 118 -2.79 1.92 -9.35
N GLY A 119 -2.57 2.35 -8.11
CA GLY A 119 -3.40 3.37 -7.45
C GLY A 119 -3.38 4.71 -8.17
N LEU A 120 -2.20 5.14 -8.65
CA LEU A 120 -2.04 6.35 -9.46
C LEU A 120 -2.68 6.20 -10.85
N LEU A 121 -2.56 5.04 -11.49
CA LEU A 121 -3.21 4.76 -12.77
C LEU A 121 -4.75 4.78 -12.62
N LEU A 122 -5.27 4.25 -11.52
CA LEU A 122 -6.70 4.25 -11.22
C LEU A 122 -7.24 5.66 -10.99
N ASP A 123 -6.46 6.52 -10.33
CA ASP A 123 -6.82 7.94 -10.17
C ASP A 123 -6.93 8.63 -11.55
N LYS A 124 -5.92 8.47 -12.41
CA LYS A 124 -5.94 9.02 -13.77
C LYS A 124 -7.09 8.48 -14.63
N TRP A 125 -7.34 7.18 -14.57
CA TRP A 125 -8.45 6.56 -15.31
C TRP A 125 -9.80 7.09 -14.85
N TRP A 126 -9.96 7.33 -13.53
CA TRP A 126 -11.17 7.90 -12.98
C TRP A 126 -11.37 9.36 -13.40
N GLU A 127 -10.33 10.17 -13.35
CA GLU A 127 -10.37 11.56 -13.83
C GLU A 127 -10.82 11.65 -15.29
N GLY A 128 -10.32 10.76 -16.15
CA GLY A 128 -10.71 10.71 -17.57
C GLY A 128 -12.15 10.29 -17.83
N ARG A 129 -12.86 9.74 -16.84
CA ARG A 129 -14.30 9.42 -16.94
C ARG A 129 -15.21 10.56 -16.49
N GLU A 130 -14.68 11.49 -15.69
CA GLU A 130 -15.42 12.65 -15.18
C GLU A 130 -15.29 13.89 -16.08
N ALA A 131 -14.47 13.81 -17.14
CA ALA A 131 -14.22 14.86 -18.15
C ALA A 131 -15.08 14.66 -19.40
#